data_AF-A0A523I9P4-F1
#
_entry.id   AF-A0A523I9P4-F1
#
_cell.length_a   1.000
_cell.length_b   1.000
_cell.length_c   1.000
_cell.angle_alpha   90.00
_cell.angle_beta   90.00
_cell.angle_gamma   90.00
#
_symmetry.space_group_name_H-M   'P 1'
#
loop_
_entity.id
_entity.type
_entity.pdbx_description
1 polymer ?
#
loop_
_entity_poly.entity_id
_entity_poly.type
_entity_poly.pdbx_seq_one_letter_code
_entity_poly.pdbx_strand_id
1 'polypeptide(L)'
;MIPEKLQNSISSKRIFSRLITSICLLLFSIVGVAQDSNIQHPTEELEHKLQHESFEIFRKRDARFQGDLTKVLIVVWPDGKRMRVKMKRAPRGGSAFNNEPRYEIAAYRLQKLFLEPGEYVVPPTVGRSLPLKRYHLIEPQVSPTFSKTDCVFFLFQYWLENITSEKIYDKKRFDSDSTYAKHLANMNILAYLIDHKDSNKGNFLVSSDPDNPRVFAVDNGVSFQSLASARGEVWRKMRVKRVPRRTIERLKMITEEQMQQFLGVVAQYEIQNGQLQPVEPSNNLNEGKGIRRSGDIIQMGLTKNEIRSVFKRVQRLIKRTQSGKMKMF
;
A
#
# COMPACT_ATOMS: atom_id res chain seq x y z
N MET A 1 -4.55 27.62 79.45
CA MET A 1 -3.66 26.60 80.03
C MET A 1 -2.55 26.37 79.03
N ILE A 2 -1.38 26.94 79.31
CA ILE A 2 -0.08 26.89 78.61
C ILE A 2 0.91 26.66 79.78
N PRO A 3 2.01 25.86 79.73
CA PRO A 3 2.96 25.63 78.63
C PRO A 3 3.53 24.19 78.47
N GLU A 4 4.33 24.05 77.41
CA GLU A 4 5.45 23.12 77.22
C GLU A 4 6.41 23.00 78.42
N LYS A 5 7.00 21.80 78.60
CA LYS A 5 8.47 21.62 78.64
C LYS A 5 8.91 20.16 78.80
N LEU A 6 10.05 19.85 78.15
CA LEU A 6 11.12 18.91 78.54
C LEU A 6 10.82 17.40 78.41
N GLN A 7 11.72 16.50 78.05
CA GLN A 7 13.08 16.44 77.48
C GLN A 7 13.44 14.93 77.44
N ASN A 8 14.49 14.55 76.71
CA ASN A 8 15.25 13.28 76.84
C ASN A 8 14.68 12.04 76.12
N SER A 9 15.46 11.16 75.50
CA SER A 9 16.89 11.12 75.16
C SER A 9 17.10 9.96 74.16
N ILE A 10 17.88 10.24 73.11
CA ILE A 10 18.88 9.41 72.43
C ILE A 10 18.91 7.89 72.78
N SER A 11 18.73 7.03 71.77
CA SER A 11 19.72 6.01 71.41
C SER A 11 19.27 5.13 70.22
N SER A 12 19.93 5.35 69.08
CA SER A 12 20.47 4.34 68.17
C SER A 12 19.75 2.97 68.08
N LYS A 13 19.09 2.72 66.95
CA LYS A 13 19.47 1.62 66.04
C LYS A 13 18.74 1.74 64.70
N ARG A 14 19.53 1.60 63.64
CA ARG A 14 19.15 1.50 62.23
C ARG A 14 17.99 0.51 62.03
N ILE A 15 17.06 0.84 61.15
CA ILE A 15 16.70 0.06 59.96
C ILE A 15 15.90 1.00 59.03
N PHE A 16 16.54 1.34 57.92
CA PHE A 16 15.92 1.96 56.75
C PHE A 16 14.94 0.95 56.14
N SER A 17 13.67 1.31 56.00
CA SER A 17 12.80 0.72 54.98
C SER A 17 12.20 1.86 54.16
N ARG A 18 12.90 2.20 53.08
CA ARG A 18 12.41 3.07 52.02
C ARG A 18 11.51 2.24 51.13
N LEU A 19 10.20 2.48 51.18
CA LEU A 19 9.29 2.10 50.10
C LEU A 19 9.32 3.23 49.06
N ILE A 20 10.26 3.16 48.11
CA ILE A 20 10.20 3.97 46.89
C ILE A 20 9.57 3.07 45.83
N THR A 21 8.31 3.32 45.51
CA THR A 21 7.60 2.69 44.40
C THR A 21 8.18 3.23 43.08
N SER A 22 9.19 2.55 42.53
CA SER A 22 9.64 2.80 41.16
C SER A 22 8.62 2.27 40.16
N ILE A 23 7.80 3.17 39.61
CA ILE A 23 7.04 2.92 38.39
C ILE A 23 8.03 2.95 37.22
N CYS A 24 8.52 1.78 36.82
CA CYS A 24 9.21 1.61 35.55
C CYS A 24 8.19 1.69 34.42
N LEU A 25 8.01 2.88 33.85
CA LEU A 25 7.45 3.05 32.51
C LEU A 25 8.44 2.44 31.50
N LEU A 26 8.25 1.16 31.20
CA LEU A 26 8.84 0.51 30.02
C LEU A 26 8.18 1.13 28.78
N LEU A 27 8.75 2.25 28.32
CA LEU A 27 8.60 2.67 26.93
C LEU A 27 9.30 1.62 26.07
N PHE A 28 8.56 0.58 25.68
CA PHE A 28 8.98 -0.26 24.56
C PHE A 28 9.01 0.65 23.34
N SER A 29 10.21 1.12 22.99
CA SER A 29 10.48 1.53 21.62
C SER A 29 10.18 0.31 20.76
N ILE A 30 9.06 0.31 20.05
CA ILE A 30 8.78 -0.69 19.04
C ILE A 30 9.84 -0.46 17.97
N VAL A 31 10.97 -1.14 18.11
CA VAL A 31 11.93 -1.26 17.01
C VAL A 31 11.19 -2.06 15.97
N GLY A 32 10.69 -1.38 14.93
CA GLY A 32 9.97 -2.01 13.82
C GLY A 32 10.87 -3.09 13.23
N VAL A 33 10.59 -4.34 13.55
CA VAL A 33 11.24 -5.49 12.93
C VAL A 33 10.81 -5.49 11.47
N ALA A 34 11.75 -5.74 10.56
CA ALA A 34 11.45 -5.94 9.16
C ALA A 34 10.26 -6.89 9.00
N GLN A 35 9.33 -6.57 8.09
CA GLN A 35 8.19 -7.44 7.88
C GLN A 35 8.66 -8.79 7.30
N ASP A 36 9.55 -8.73 6.32
CA ASP A 36 10.31 -9.87 5.81
C ASP A 36 11.46 -9.43 4.88
N SER A 37 12.07 -10.38 4.17
CA SER A 37 13.16 -10.17 3.22
C SER A 37 12.77 -9.36 1.97
N ASN A 38 11.47 -9.22 1.65
CA ASN A 38 10.99 -8.44 0.52
C ASN A 38 10.50 -7.04 0.92
N ILE A 39 9.97 -6.89 2.14
CA ILE A 39 9.48 -5.64 2.73
C ILE A 39 10.18 -5.44 4.08
N GLN A 40 11.22 -4.60 4.09
CA GLN A 40 12.16 -4.52 5.22
C GLN A 40 11.69 -3.66 6.41
N HIS A 41 10.42 -3.23 6.40
CA HIS A 41 9.82 -2.40 7.43
C HIS A 41 8.36 -2.82 7.64
N PRO A 42 7.77 -2.57 8.83
CA PRO A 42 6.34 -2.72 9.02
C PRO A 42 5.55 -1.92 7.97
N THR A 43 4.49 -2.53 7.42
CA THR A 43 3.69 -1.89 6.38
C THR A 43 3.10 -0.54 6.82
N GLU A 44 2.65 -0.41 8.06
CA GLU A 44 2.13 0.85 8.60
C GLU A 44 3.19 1.96 8.66
N GLU A 45 4.42 1.62 9.06
CA GLU A 45 5.58 2.54 9.02
C GLU A 45 5.83 3.02 7.59
N LEU A 46 5.78 2.10 6.60
CA LEU A 46 5.99 2.44 5.20
C LEU A 46 4.90 3.35 4.66
N GLU A 47 3.63 3.10 4.99
CA GLU A 47 2.53 3.95 4.59
C GLU A 47 2.68 5.37 5.14
N HIS A 48 2.99 5.48 6.43
CA HIS A 48 3.22 6.76 7.08
C HIS A 48 4.39 7.53 6.45
N LYS A 49 5.54 6.85 6.28
CA LYS A 49 6.74 7.43 5.64
C LYS A 49 6.43 7.94 4.25
N LEU A 50 5.87 7.08 3.40
CA LEU A 50 5.59 7.42 2.00
C LEU A 50 4.61 8.59 1.91
N GLN A 51 3.56 8.63 2.74
CA GLN A 51 2.50 9.64 2.66
C GLN A 51 2.89 10.98 3.30
N HIS A 52 3.53 10.97 4.47
CA HIS A 52 3.62 12.14 5.34
C HIS A 52 5.06 12.64 5.55
N GLU A 53 6.04 11.76 5.75
CA GLU A 53 7.39 12.19 6.15
C GLU A 53 8.13 12.92 5.01
N SER A 54 8.89 13.95 5.36
CA SER A 54 9.83 14.56 4.40
C SER A 54 10.90 13.54 3.99
N PHE A 55 11.47 13.72 2.81
CA PHE A 55 12.58 12.88 2.34
C PHE A 55 13.55 13.70 1.50
N GLU A 56 14.78 13.24 1.36
CA GLU A 56 15.75 13.79 0.41
C GLU A 56 16.06 12.78 -0.69
N ILE A 57 16.33 13.24 -1.91
CA ILE A 57 16.68 12.35 -3.01
C ILE A 57 18.19 12.18 -3.01
N PHE A 58 18.66 10.99 -2.60
CA PHE A 58 20.08 10.65 -2.62
C PHE A 58 20.53 10.23 -4.02
N ARG A 59 19.73 9.40 -4.70
CA ARG A 59 19.97 8.97 -6.08
C ARG A 59 18.65 8.88 -6.84
N LYS A 60 18.71 9.16 -8.15
CA LYS A 60 17.60 8.96 -9.07
C LYS A 60 18.08 8.30 -10.35
N ARG A 61 17.22 7.49 -10.95
CA ARG A 61 17.35 7.04 -12.33
C ARG A 61 15.99 6.85 -12.96
N ASP A 62 15.95 6.89 -14.28
CA ASP A 62 14.77 6.49 -15.03
C ASP A 62 14.59 4.97 -14.95
N ALA A 63 13.33 4.52 -14.92
CA ALA A 63 13.03 3.11 -14.72
C ALA A 63 13.43 2.27 -15.94
N ARG A 64 13.11 2.74 -17.15
CA ARG A 64 13.27 1.96 -18.40
C ARG A 64 14.15 2.65 -19.44
N PHE A 65 13.90 3.93 -19.73
CA PHE A 65 14.60 4.70 -20.75
C PHE A 65 14.72 6.17 -20.33
N GLN A 66 15.63 6.92 -20.95
CA GLN A 66 15.84 8.33 -20.62
C GLN A 66 14.55 9.15 -20.81
N GLY A 67 14.13 9.86 -19.76
CA GLY A 67 12.90 10.65 -19.77
C GLY A 67 11.62 9.89 -19.37
N ASP A 68 11.72 8.63 -18.94
CA ASP A 68 10.57 7.86 -18.45
C ASP A 68 9.85 8.59 -17.30
N LEU A 69 8.51 8.58 -17.32
CA LEU A 69 7.68 9.14 -16.25
C LEU A 69 7.84 8.40 -14.91
N THR A 70 8.36 7.17 -14.96
CA THR A 70 8.65 6.36 -13.79
C THR A 70 10.13 6.49 -13.43
N LYS A 71 10.39 6.92 -12.20
CA LYS A 71 11.71 7.01 -11.60
C LYS A 71 11.89 5.93 -10.54
N VAL A 72 13.11 5.43 -10.42
CA VAL A 72 13.56 4.68 -9.25
C VAL A 72 14.44 5.61 -8.44
N LEU A 73 14.05 5.87 -7.20
CA LEU A 73 14.77 6.77 -6.31
C LEU A 73 15.37 5.97 -5.14
N ILE A 74 16.52 6.41 -4.67
CA ILE A 74 16.99 6.15 -3.31
C ILE A 74 16.73 7.43 -2.54
N VAL A 75 15.88 7.35 -1.53
CA VAL A 75 15.55 8.48 -0.66
C VAL A 75 16.16 8.31 0.72
N VAL A 76 16.47 9.43 1.38
CA VAL A 76 16.89 9.50 2.78
C VAL A 76 15.73 10.08 3.58
N TRP A 77 15.33 9.37 4.64
CA TRP A 77 14.29 9.82 5.58
C TRP A 77 14.90 10.60 6.75
N PRO A 78 14.09 11.30 7.58
CA PRO A 78 14.59 12.11 8.68
C PRO A 78 15.35 11.30 9.75
N ASP A 79 15.06 9.99 9.85
CA ASP A 79 15.77 9.03 10.70
C ASP A 79 17.12 8.57 10.11
N GLY A 80 17.55 9.14 8.98
CA GLY A 80 18.78 8.80 8.28
C GLY A 80 18.72 7.50 7.48
N LYS A 81 17.62 6.73 7.55
CA LYS A 81 17.47 5.47 6.81
C LYS A 81 17.31 5.76 5.32
N ARG A 82 17.88 4.87 4.51
CA ARG A 82 17.76 4.92 3.05
C ARG A 82 16.76 3.88 2.57
N MET A 83 15.93 4.27 1.62
CA MET A 83 14.91 3.38 1.06
C MET A 83 14.84 3.54 -0.45
N ARG A 84 14.67 2.42 -1.15
CA ARG A 84 14.34 2.42 -2.57
C ARG A 84 12.84 2.57 -2.74
N VAL A 85 12.47 3.42 -3.69
CA VAL A 85 11.07 3.74 -3.96
C VAL A 85 10.88 3.95 -5.46
N LYS A 86 9.73 3.51 -5.96
CA LYS A 86 9.24 3.88 -7.27
C LYS A 86 8.44 5.17 -7.15
N MET A 87 8.77 6.14 -7.97
CA MET A 87 7.99 7.37 -8.13
C MET A 87 7.49 7.46 -9.57
N LYS A 88 6.18 7.50 -9.78
CA LYS A 88 5.59 7.63 -11.13
C LYS A 88 4.77 8.90 -11.20
N ARG A 89 5.20 9.86 -12.02
CA ARG A 89 4.47 11.12 -12.22
C ARG A 89 3.08 10.85 -12.78
N ALA A 90 2.07 11.48 -12.20
CA ALA A 90 0.73 11.42 -12.73
C ALA A 90 0.60 12.32 -13.99
N PRO A 91 -0.23 11.93 -14.97
CA PRO A 91 -0.49 12.75 -16.14
C PRO A 91 -1.33 13.98 -15.74
N ARG A 92 -1.41 14.98 -16.60
CA ARG A 92 -2.26 16.16 -16.36
C ARG A 92 -3.71 15.71 -16.10
N GLY A 93 -4.33 16.25 -15.06
CA GLY A 93 -5.67 15.84 -14.62
C GLY A 93 -5.70 14.51 -13.86
N GLY A 94 -4.56 13.85 -13.67
CA GLY A 94 -4.39 12.65 -12.86
C GLY A 94 -4.80 11.32 -13.51
N SER A 95 -5.21 11.32 -14.78
CA SER A 95 -5.67 10.12 -15.51
C SER A 95 -5.12 10.10 -16.95
N ALA A 96 -4.63 8.94 -17.37
CA ALA A 96 -4.27 8.61 -18.75
C ALA A 96 -4.14 7.09 -18.88
N PHE A 97 -4.28 6.55 -20.10
CA PHE A 97 -4.05 5.13 -20.35
C PHE A 97 -2.66 4.70 -19.87
N ASN A 98 -2.58 3.57 -19.15
CA ASN A 98 -1.36 3.04 -18.55
C ASN A 98 -0.68 4.00 -17.53
N ASN A 99 -1.39 5.02 -17.06
CA ASN A 99 -0.97 5.91 -15.99
C ASN A 99 -2.19 6.41 -15.19
N GLU A 100 -2.78 5.49 -14.42
CA GLU A 100 -3.92 5.72 -13.54
C GLU A 100 -3.52 5.54 -12.07
N PRO A 101 -2.99 6.57 -11.39
CA PRO A 101 -2.62 6.48 -9.98
C PRO A 101 -3.73 5.93 -9.09
N ARG A 102 -4.99 6.28 -9.37
CA ARG A 102 -6.15 5.79 -8.62
C ARG A 102 -6.27 4.26 -8.63
N TYR A 103 -5.88 3.59 -9.73
CA TYR A 103 -5.95 2.14 -9.84
C TYR A 103 -4.84 1.45 -9.06
N GLU A 104 -3.64 2.02 -9.08
CA GLU A 104 -2.52 1.51 -8.28
C GLU A 104 -2.83 1.60 -6.78
N ILE A 105 -3.34 2.74 -6.33
CA ILE A 105 -3.76 2.95 -4.93
C ILE A 105 -4.96 2.06 -4.60
N ALA A 106 -5.95 1.92 -5.50
CA ALA A 106 -7.11 1.06 -5.28
C ALA A 106 -6.74 -0.43 -5.18
N ALA A 107 -5.79 -0.91 -5.99
CA ALA A 107 -5.29 -2.28 -5.90
C ALA A 107 -4.61 -2.53 -4.54
N TYR A 108 -3.81 -1.57 -4.08
CA TYR A 108 -3.18 -1.61 -2.76
C TYR A 108 -4.19 -1.57 -1.60
N ARG A 109 -5.24 -0.74 -1.70
CA ARG A 109 -6.29 -0.68 -0.67
C ARG A 109 -7.18 -1.91 -0.67
N LEU A 110 -7.53 -2.45 -1.83
CA LEU A 110 -8.44 -3.59 -1.96
C LEU A 110 -7.92 -4.84 -1.23
N GLN A 111 -6.62 -5.16 -1.34
CA GLN A 111 -6.04 -6.32 -0.65
C GLN A 111 -6.23 -6.29 0.87
N LYS A 112 -6.27 -5.09 1.47
CA LYS A 112 -6.40 -4.92 2.92
C LYS A 112 -7.76 -5.43 3.44
N LEU A 113 -8.76 -5.54 2.58
CA LEU A 113 -10.07 -6.09 2.95
C LEU A 113 -10.06 -7.61 3.15
N PHE A 114 -9.05 -8.33 2.64
CA PHE A 114 -9.04 -9.80 2.69
C PHE A 114 -7.69 -10.46 2.97
N LEU A 115 -6.59 -9.70 3.03
CA LEU A 115 -5.24 -10.18 3.35
C LEU A 115 -4.71 -9.51 4.62
N GLU A 116 -3.83 -10.18 5.35
CA GLU A 116 -2.99 -9.54 6.38
C GLU A 116 -1.75 -8.89 5.77
N PRO A 117 -1.07 -7.95 6.46
CA PRO A 117 0.15 -7.31 5.96
C PRO A 117 1.21 -8.30 5.43
N GLY A 118 1.49 -9.38 6.17
CA GLY A 118 2.42 -10.46 5.75
C GLY A 118 1.97 -11.24 4.51
N GLU A 119 0.72 -11.08 4.09
CA GLU A 119 0.12 -11.72 2.92
C GLU A 119 -0.10 -10.75 1.77
N TYR A 120 0.17 -9.45 1.94
CA TYR A 120 0.00 -8.45 0.90
C TYR A 120 0.77 -8.83 -0.36
N VAL A 121 0.13 -8.60 -1.50
CA VAL A 121 0.64 -8.94 -2.82
C VAL A 121 0.86 -7.69 -3.66
N VAL A 122 0.41 -6.51 -3.21
CA VAL A 122 0.81 -5.21 -3.77
C VAL A 122 1.66 -4.51 -2.71
N PRO A 123 2.85 -3.98 -3.05
CA PRO A 123 3.68 -3.25 -2.10
C PRO A 123 2.98 -1.96 -1.62
N PRO A 124 3.35 -1.43 -0.44
CA PRO A 124 2.88 -0.13 0.05
C PRO A 124 2.90 0.94 -1.03
N THR A 125 1.73 1.51 -1.30
CA THR A 125 1.49 2.41 -2.43
C THR A 125 0.59 3.56 -2.02
N VAL A 126 1.06 4.78 -2.22
CA VAL A 126 0.33 6.00 -1.88
C VAL A 126 0.36 7.02 -3.03
N GLY A 127 -0.54 8.00 -2.95
CA GLY A 127 -0.46 9.21 -3.76
C GLY A 127 0.25 10.31 -2.97
N ARG A 128 1.06 11.12 -3.64
CA ARG A 128 1.72 12.26 -2.99
C ARG A 128 2.01 13.37 -3.98
N SER A 129 2.23 14.58 -3.49
CA SER A 129 2.73 15.69 -4.31
C SER A 129 4.00 16.30 -3.75
N LEU A 130 4.74 16.98 -4.63
CA LEU A 130 5.81 17.90 -4.26
C LEU A 130 5.56 19.27 -4.92
N PRO A 131 6.00 20.37 -4.28
CA PRO A 131 6.01 21.68 -4.91
C PRO A 131 6.72 21.65 -6.26
N LEU A 132 6.20 22.38 -7.24
CA LEU A 132 6.69 22.36 -8.61
C LEU A 132 8.21 22.63 -8.69
N LYS A 133 8.68 23.67 -8.00
CA LYS A 133 10.10 24.04 -7.91
C LYS A 133 10.98 22.88 -7.42
N ARG A 134 10.49 22.11 -6.45
CA ARG A 134 11.20 20.95 -5.91
C ARG A 134 11.15 19.77 -6.87
N TYR A 135 10.02 19.56 -7.54
CA TYR A 135 9.90 18.49 -8.53
C TYR A 135 10.76 18.74 -9.77
N HIS A 136 11.05 20.00 -10.13
CA HIS A 136 11.96 20.35 -11.22
C HIS A 136 13.39 19.85 -11.01
N LEU A 137 13.82 19.59 -9.77
CA LEU A 137 15.08 18.91 -9.48
C LEU A 137 15.09 17.44 -9.98
N ILE A 138 13.90 16.85 -10.14
CA ILE A 138 13.68 15.50 -10.65
C ILE A 138 13.47 15.55 -12.17
N GLU A 139 12.48 16.31 -12.62
CA GLU A 139 12.09 16.49 -14.02
C GLU A 139 11.90 18.00 -14.33
N PRO A 140 12.83 18.68 -15.01
CA PRO A 140 12.85 20.15 -15.12
C PRO A 140 11.67 20.78 -15.88
N GLN A 141 11.02 20.04 -16.78
CA GLN A 141 10.06 20.60 -17.76
C GLN A 141 8.61 20.17 -17.49
N VAL A 142 8.29 19.81 -16.26
CA VAL A 142 6.93 19.39 -15.90
C VAL A 142 6.07 20.59 -15.47
N SER A 143 4.78 20.49 -15.72
CA SER A 143 3.76 21.44 -15.22
C SER A 143 2.99 20.83 -14.05
N PRO A 144 2.24 21.63 -13.28
CA PRO A 144 1.37 21.12 -12.23
C PRO A 144 0.38 20.06 -12.74
N THR A 145 0.12 19.06 -11.91
CA THR A 145 -0.76 17.94 -12.30
C THR A 145 -2.21 18.38 -12.44
N PHE A 146 -2.71 19.18 -11.50
CA PHE A 146 -4.08 19.69 -11.48
C PHE A 146 -4.11 21.20 -11.72
N SER A 147 -5.20 21.70 -12.28
CA SER A 147 -5.40 23.15 -12.43
C SER A 147 -5.40 23.84 -11.05
N LYS A 148 -5.03 25.12 -11.00
CA LYS A 148 -4.98 25.91 -9.75
C LYS A 148 -4.13 25.27 -8.64
N THR A 149 -3.06 24.57 -9.01
CA THR A 149 -2.05 24.04 -8.10
C THR A 149 -0.67 24.39 -8.62
N ASP A 150 0.31 24.47 -7.73
CA ASP A 150 1.73 24.68 -8.00
C ASP A 150 2.55 23.47 -7.52
N CYS A 151 2.02 22.28 -7.79
CA CYS A 151 2.62 21.02 -7.37
C CYS A 151 2.41 19.91 -8.40
N VAL A 152 3.28 18.92 -8.34
CA VAL A 152 3.23 17.72 -9.17
C VAL A 152 2.83 16.55 -8.30
N PHE A 153 1.72 15.91 -8.66
CA PHE A 153 1.23 14.69 -8.04
C PHE A 153 1.88 13.47 -8.71
N PHE A 154 2.18 12.46 -7.90
CA PHE A 154 2.81 11.22 -8.32
C PHE A 154 2.35 10.06 -7.43
N LEU A 155 2.44 8.86 -7.99
CA LEU A 155 2.39 7.62 -7.23
C LEU A 155 3.73 7.40 -6.55
N PHE A 156 3.71 7.04 -5.27
CA PHE A 156 4.89 6.67 -4.50
C PHE A 156 4.72 5.28 -3.92
N GLN A 157 5.61 4.36 -4.29
CA GLN A 157 5.48 2.95 -3.99
C GLN A 157 6.80 2.40 -3.46
N TYR A 158 6.72 1.60 -2.41
CA TYR A 158 7.88 0.90 -1.86
C TYR A 158 8.51 -0.02 -2.91
N TRP A 159 9.83 0.00 -3.03
CA TRP A 159 10.57 -0.89 -3.92
C TRP A 159 10.83 -2.23 -3.24
N LEU A 160 10.28 -3.31 -3.79
CA LEU A 160 10.48 -4.65 -3.25
C LEU A 160 11.93 -5.10 -3.34
N GLU A 161 12.39 -5.76 -2.28
CA GLU A 161 13.73 -6.32 -2.14
C GLU A 161 13.73 -7.82 -2.45
N ASN A 162 14.86 -8.38 -2.89
CA ASN A 162 15.02 -9.83 -3.14
C ASN A 162 13.88 -10.44 -3.99
N ILE A 163 13.60 -9.84 -5.14
CA ILE A 163 12.55 -10.29 -6.08
C ILE A 163 13.11 -10.59 -7.47
N THR A 164 12.42 -11.46 -8.19
CA THR A 164 12.66 -11.76 -9.60
C THR A 164 11.34 -11.82 -10.39
N SER A 165 11.42 -11.60 -11.71
CA SER A 165 10.30 -11.77 -12.64
C SER A 165 10.25 -13.16 -13.30
N GLU A 166 11.19 -14.04 -12.94
CA GLU A 166 11.32 -15.37 -13.51
C GLU A 166 10.50 -16.41 -12.73
N LYS A 167 10.00 -17.42 -13.43
CA LYS A 167 9.31 -18.60 -12.85
C LYS A 167 8.18 -18.24 -11.86
N ILE A 168 7.44 -17.17 -12.14
CA ILE A 168 6.33 -16.69 -11.28
C ILE A 168 5.29 -17.78 -11.01
N TYR A 169 4.95 -18.58 -12.02
CA TYR A 169 4.07 -19.74 -11.88
C TYR A 169 4.85 -21.03 -12.14
N ASP A 170 5.21 -21.72 -11.06
CA ASP A 170 5.74 -23.08 -11.08
C ASP A 170 4.65 -24.04 -10.60
N LYS A 171 4.14 -24.88 -11.51
CA LYS A 171 3.07 -25.83 -11.19
C LYS A 171 3.52 -26.89 -10.19
N LYS A 172 4.74 -27.42 -10.32
CA LYS A 172 5.24 -28.48 -9.43
C LYS A 172 5.39 -27.93 -8.02
N ARG A 173 6.02 -26.76 -7.90
CA ARG A 173 6.16 -26.06 -6.61
C ARG A 173 4.79 -25.70 -6.04
N PHE A 174 3.87 -25.20 -6.86
CA PHE A 174 2.51 -24.89 -6.41
C PHE A 174 1.79 -26.12 -5.83
N ASP A 175 2.06 -27.32 -6.32
CA ASP A 175 1.45 -28.55 -5.81
C ASP A 175 2.12 -29.04 -4.50
N SER A 176 3.45 -28.88 -4.36
CA SER A 176 4.23 -29.42 -3.22
C SER A 176 4.53 -28.44 -2.07
N ASP A 177 4.56 -27.13 -2.32
CA ASP A 177 4.92 -26.08 -1.35
C ASP A 177 3.66 -25.27 -1.00
N SER A 178 3.11 -25.50 0.19
CA SER A 178 1.87 -24.85 0.65
C SER A 178 2.02 -23.34 0.87
N THR A 179 3.23 -22.88 1.25
CA THR A 179 3.52 -21.46 1.47
C THR A 179 3.55 -20.71 0.13
N TYR A 180 4.30 -21.21 -0.85
CA TYR A 180 4.28 -20.66 -2.20
C TYR A 180 2.88 -20.74 -2.83
N ALA A 181 2.17 -21.85 -2.65
CA ALA A 181 0.81 -21.99 -3.15
C ALA A 181 -0.14 -20.94 -2.59
N LYS A 182 -0.04 -20.65 -1.28
CA LYS A 182 -0.80 -19.59 -0.62
C LYS A 182 -0.50 -18.22 -1.25
N HIS A 183 0.76 -17.84 -1.38
CA HIS A 183 1.14 -16.53 -1.93
C HIS A 183 0.77 -16.37 -3.40
N LEU A 184 1.02 -17.38 -4.24
CA LEU A 184 0.63 -17.36 -5.64
C LEU A 184 -0.90 -17.25 -5.79
N ALA A 185 -1.65 -18.01 -4.99
CA ALA A 185 -3.10 -17.98 -5.04
C ALA A 185 -3.67 -16.62 -4.57
N ASN A 186 -3.14 -16.04 -3.49
CA ASN A 186 -3.56 -14.71 -3.02
C ASN A 186 -3.26 -13.63 -4.07
N MET A 187 -2.10 -13.69 -4.72
CA MET A 187 -1.76 -12.77 -5.81
C MET A 187 -2.73 -12.93 -6.98
N ASN A 188 -3.00 -14.18 -7.39
CA ASN A 188 -3.91 -14.43 -8.50
C ASN A 188 -5.37 -14.06 -8.17
N ILE A 189 -5.80 -14.21 -6.91
CA ILE A 189 -7.09 -13.69 -6.43
C ILE A 189 -7.14 -12.19 -6.66
N LEU A 190 -6.16 -11.42 -6.17
CA LEU A 190 -6.17 -9.97 -6.38
C LEU A 190 -6.19 -9.61 -7.87
N ALA A 191 -5.28 -10.19 -8.66
CA ALA A 191 -5.20 -9.93 -10.11
C ALA A 191 -6.53 -10.23 -10.83
N TYR A 192 -7.23 -11.29 -10.42
CA TYR A 192 -8.57 -11.60 -10.89
C TYR A 192 -9.60 -10.56 -10.45
N LEU A 193 -9.61 -10.16 -9.17
CA LEU A 193 -10.59 -9.21 -8.63
C LEU A 193 -10.47 -7.81 -9.25
N ILE A 194 -9.24 -7.35 -9.46
CA ILE A 194 -8.99 -6.07 -10.14
C ILE A 194 -9.07 -6.19 -11.65
N ASP A 195 -9.20 -7.39 -12.23
CA ASP A 195 -9.19 -7.60 -13.69
C ASP A 195 -7.92 -7.01 -14.30
N HIS A 196 -6.77 -7.53 -13.87
CA HIS A 196 -5.45 -7.08 -14.30
C HIS A 196 -5.22 -7.44 -15.78
N LYS A 197 -5.17 -6.43 -16.65
CA LYS A 197 -5.14 -6.59 -18.12
C LYS A 197 -3.78 -6.31 -18.74
N ASP A 198 -2.72 -6.35 -17.94
CA ASP A 198 -1.35 -6.25 -18.43
C ASP A 198 -0.51 -7.43 -17.95
N SER A 199 -0.03 -8.25 -18.88
CA SER A 199 0.84 -9.40 -18.60
C SER A 199 2.28 -9.11 -18.96
N ASN A 200 2.66 -7.84 -19.01
CA ASN A 200 4.02 -7.43 -19.26
C ASN A 200 4.99 -8.07 -18.25
N LYS A 201 6.18 -8.46 -18.74
CA LYS A 201 7.23 -9.02 -17.89
C LYS A 201 7.65 -7.97 -16.86
N GLY A 202 7.68 -8.37 -15.59
CA GLY A 202 8.01 -7.48 -14.46
C GLY A 202 6.80 -6.99 -13.66
N ASN A 203 5.56 -7.12 -14.18
CA ASN A 203 4.36 -6.76 -13.41
C ASN A 203 4.03 -7.81 -12.34
N PHE A 204 4.53 -9.03 -12.50
CA PHE A 204 4.42 -10.09 -11.50
C PHE A 204 5.80 -10.53 -11.07
N LEU A 205 5.99 -10.63 -9.76
CA LEU A 205 7.28 -10.85 -9.14
C LEU A 205 7.16 -11.96 -8.11
N VAL A 206 8.23 -12.73 -7.92
CA VAL A 206 8.35 -13.74 -6.87
C VAL A 206 9.59 -13.45 -6.06
N SER A 207 9.52 -13.69 -4.75
CA SER A 207 10.68 -13.62 -3.87
C SER A 207 11.77 -14.57 -4.33
N SER A 208 13.01 -14.11 -4.31
CA SER A 208 14.21 -14.93 -4.45
C SER A 208 14.66 -15.56 -3.14
N ASP A 209 14.02 -15.19 -2.02
CA ASP A 209 14.21 -15.85 -0.72
C ASP A 209 13.43 -17.18 -0.71
N PRO A 210 14.12 -18.33 -0.58
CA PRO A 210 13.47 -19.64 -0.59
C PRO A 210 12.53 -19.86 0.60
N ASP A 211 12.82 -19.24 1.75
CA ASP A 211 12.07 -19.43 3.00
C ASP A 211 10.81 -18.56 3.06
N ASN A 212 10.76 -17.51 2.23
CA ASN A 212 9.61 -16.62 2.11
C ASN A 212 9.19 -16.39 0.64
N PRO A 213 8.50 -17.35 0.00
CA PRO A 213 8.19 -17.31 -1.42
C PRO A 213 6.96 -16.46 -1.75
N ARG A 214 6.98 -15.19 -1.33
CA ARG A 214 5.93 -14.22 -1.65
C ARG A 214 5.83 -14.01 -3.16
N VAL A 215 4.61 -13.73 -3.62
CA VAL A 215 4.31 -13.41 -5.01
C VAL A 215 3.56 -12.10 -5.04
N PHE A 216 4.02 -11.18 -5.88
CA PHE A 216 3.55 -9.80 -5.92
C PHE A 216 3.00 -9.43 -7.30
N ALA A 217 2.08 -8.47 -7.31
CA ALA A 217 1.58 -7.75 -8.47
C ALA A 217 1.94 -6.26 -8.35
N VAL A 218 2.67 -5.74 -9.33
CA VAL A 218 3.07 -4.34 -9.47
C VAL A 218 2.60 -3.82 -10.83
N ASP A 219 2.62 -2.50 -11.01
CA ASP A 219 2.14 -1.84 -12.24
C ASP A 219 0.65 -2.15 -12.54
N ASN A 220 -0.19 -1.99 -11.52
CA ASN A 220 -1.63 -2.28 -11.56
C ASN A 220 -2.46 -1.19 -12.27
N GLY A 221 -1.82 -0.17 -12.86
CA GLY A 221 -2.46 0.92 -13.60
C GLY A 221 -3.27 0.50 -14.84
N VAL A 222 -3.13 -0.75 -15.30
CA VAL A 222 -3.94 -1.36 -16.36
C VAL A 222 -4.84 -2.45 -15.76
N SER A 223 -5.75 -2.00 -14.88
CA SER A 223 -6.74 -2.83 -14.20
C SER A 223 -8.13 -2.19 -14.23
N PHE A 224 -9.10 -2.81 -13.57
CA PHE A 224 -10.50 -2.38 -13.42
C PHE A 224 -11.20 -2.18 -14.76
N GLN A 225 -11.59 -0.94 -15.10
CA GLN A 225 -12.24 -0.61 -16.36
C GLN A 225 -11.28 -0.08 -17.43
N SER A 226 -9.96 -0.15 -17.20
CA SER A 226 -8.98 0.15 -18.26
C SER A 226 -9.18 -0.74 -19.50
N LEU A 227 -8.76 -0.20 -20.64
CA LEU A 227 -8.55 -0.99 -21.85
C LEU A 227 -7.44 -2.01 -21.63
N ALA A 228 -7.47 -3.10 -22.41
CA ALA A 228 -6.44 -4.13 -22.32
C ALA A 228 -5.08 -3.65 -22.86
N SER A 229 -4.01 -4.16 -22.25
CA SER A 229 -2.65 -4.01 -22.78
C SER A 229 -2.44 -4.93 -23.99
N ALA A 230 -1.63 -4.48 -24.95
CA ALA A 230 -1.14 -5.33 -26.04
C ALA A 230 -0.18 -6.44 -25.55
N ARG A 231 0.22 -6.44 -24.28
CA ARG A 231 1.09 -7.46 -23.67
C ARG A 231 0.32 -8.67 -23.10
N GLY A 232 -1.00 -8.73 -23.31
CA GLY A 232 -1.86 -9.84 -22.92
C GLY A 232 -2.45 -9.70 -21.51
N GLU A 233 -3.38 -10.59 -21.19
CA GLU A 233 -4.25 -10.46 -20.00
C GLU A 233 -4.37 -11.78 -19.22
N VAL A 234 -3.29 -12.55 -19.18
CA VAL A 234 -3.28 -13.92 -18.70
C VAL A 234 -3.63 -14.03 -17.21
N TRP A 235 -3.36 -12.98 -16.44
CA TRP A 235 -3.60 -12.89 -15.00
C TRP A 235 -4.98 -12.31 -14.64
N ARG A 236 -5.75 -11.81 -15.62
CA ARG A 236 -7.15 -11.39 -15.43
C ARG A 236 -8.06 -12.56 -15.03
N LYS A 237 -7.61 -13.80 -15.24
CA LYS A 237 -8.32 -15.04 -14.92
C LYS A 237 -7.64 -15.74 -13.74
N MET A 238 -8.41 -16.55 -13.01
CA MET A 238 -7.84 -17.52 -12.08
C MET A 238 -7.06 -18.58 -12.86
N ARG A 239 -5.74 -18.61 -12.67
CA ARG A 239 -4.79 -19.58 -13.24
C ARG A 239 -4.56 -20.77 -12.32
N VAL A 240 -4.72 -20.57 -11.02
CA VAL A 240 -4.64 -21.65 -10.02
C VAL A 240 -5.98 -22.39 -9.89
N LYS A 241 -5.91 -23.66 -9.49
CA LYS A 241 -7.09 -24.54 -9.29
C LYS A 241 -7.54 -24.64 -7.83
N ARG A 242 -6.71 -24.17 -6.90
CA ARG A 242 -6.99 -24.16 -5.47
C ARG A 242 -6.63 -22.81 -4.84
N VAL A 243 -7.37 -22.41 -3.82
CA VAL A 243 -7.25 -21.11 -3.14
C VAL A 243 -7.25 -21.30 -1.61
N PRO A 244 -6.60 -20.42 -0.83
CA PRO A 244 -6.57 -20.57 0.63
C PRO A 244 -7.95 -20.37 1.24
N ARG A 245 -8.37 -21.29 2.11
CA ARG A 245 -9.67 -21.21 2.79
C ARG A 245 -9.85 -19.89 3.54
N ARG A 246 -8.83 -19.47 4.30
CA ARG A 246 -8.86 -18.23 5.09
C ARG A 246 -9.16 -16.99 4.23
N THR A 247 -8.54 -16.90 3.05
CA THR A 247 -8.78 -15.79 2.11
C THR A 247 -10.22 -15.77 1.61
N ILE A 248 -10.78 -16.95 1.28
CA ILE A 248 -12.16 -17.07 0.84
C ILE A 248 -13.15 -16.72 1.95
N GLU A 249 -12.92 -17.17 3.19
CA GLU A 249 -13.78 -16.81 4.32
C GLU A 249 -13.79 -15.30 4.57
N ARG A 250 -12.65 -14.61 4.42
CA ARG A 250 -12.60 -13.14 4.50
C ARG A 250 -13.37 -12.46 3.38
N LEU A 251 -13.21 -12.94 2.16
CA LEU A 251 -13.95 -12.41 1.01
C LEU A 251 -15.47 -12.54 1.18
N LYS A 252 -15.97 -13.58 1.86
CA LYS A 252 -17.40 -13.74 2.16
C LYS A 252 -17.95 -12.69 3.13
N MET A 253 -17.11 -12.11 3.98
CA MET A 253 -17.51 -11.12 4.97
C MET A 253 -17.62 -9.70 4.38
N ILE A 254 -17.07 -9.47 3.18
CA ILE A 254 -17.06 -8.15 2.55
C ILE A 254 -18.43 -7.87 1.92
N THR A 255 -19.02 -6.72 2.24
CA THR A 255 -20.25 -6.23 1.58
C THR A 255 -19.94 -5.24 0.45
N GLU A 256 -20.91 -4.98 -0.44
CA GLU A 256 -20.75 -3.97 -1.48
C GLU A 256 -20.59 -2.57 -0.87
N GLU A 257 -21.31 -2.28 0.21
CA GLU A 257 -21.25 -1.01 0.94
C GLU A 257 -19.86 -0.77 1.55
N GLN A 258 -19.28 -1.80 2.18
CA GLN A 258 -17.90 -1.74 2.68
C GLN A 258 -16.90 -1.48 1.54
N MET A 259 -17.07 -2.13 0.38
CA MET A 259 -16.23 -1.83 -0.78
C MET A 259 -16.42 -0.40 -1.29
N GLN A 260 -17.65 0.12 -1.28
CA GLN A 260 -17.93 1.50 -1.68
C GLN A 260 -17.26 2.51 -0.74
N GLN A 261 -17.32 2.27 0.57
CA GLN A 261 -16.62 3.09 1.58
C GLN A 261 -15.10 3.03 1.40
N PHE A 262 -14.54 1.85 1.15
CA PHE A 262 -13.09 1.67 1.12
C PHE A 262 -12.42 2.04 -0.21
N LEU A 263 -13.14 1.91 -1.32
CA LEU A 263 -12.61 2.11 -2.68
C LEU A 263 -13.20 3.31 -3.41
N GLY A 264 -14.31 3.87 -2.93
CA GLY A 264 -14.96 5.04 -3.53
C GLY A 264 -14.06 6.28 -3.47
N VAL A 265 -13.37 6.49 -2.34
CA VAL A 265 -12.38 7.54 -2.15
C VAL A 265 -11.10 6.90 -1.59
N VAL A 266 -10.17 6.55 -2.48
CA VAL A 266 -8.91 5.90 -2.10
C VAL A 266 -7.87 6.89 -1.60
N ALA A 267 -7.96 8.15 -2.04
CA ALA A 267 -7.14 9.26 -1.58
C ALA A 267 -7.90 10.57 -1.75
N GLN A 268 -7.70 11.50 -0.81
CA GLN A 268 -8.27 12.85 -0.85
C GLN A 268 -7.21 13.88 -0.48
N TYR A 269 -7.28 15.02 -1.14
CA TYR A 269 -6.41 16.15 -0.90
C TYR A 269 -7.20 17.44 -0.85
N GLU A 270 -6.74 18.37 -0.02
CA GLU A 270 -7.16 19.76 -0.04
C GLU A 270 -6.05 20.62 -0.66
N ILE A 271 -6.42 21.57 -1.51
CA ILE A 271 -5.51 22.55 -2.08
C ILE A 271 -5.30 23.66 -1.06
N GLN A 272 -4.10 23.74 -0.51
CA GLN A 272 -3.70 24.81 0.40
C GLN A 272 -2.43 25.47 -0.14
N ASN A 273 -2.47 26.78 -0.39
CA ASN A 273 -1.35 27.54 -0.96
C ASN A 273 -0.77 26.89 -2.23
N GLY A 274 -1.66 26.40 -3.12
CA GLY A 274 -1.30 25.71 -4.35
C GLY A 274 -0.74 24.29 -4.19
N GLN A 275 -0.62 23.77 -2.96
CA GLN A 275 -0.13 22.42 -2.67
C GLN A 275 -1.27 21.46 -2.34
N LEU A 276 -1.11 20.17 -2.65
CA LEU A 276 -2.05 19.14 -2.23
C LEU A 276 -1.67 18.62 -0.85
N GLN A 277 -2.48 18.93 0.16
CA GLN A 277 -2.35 18.39 1.50
C GLN A 277 -3.22 17.13 1.62
N PRO A 278 -2.66 15.96 2.00
CA PRO A 278 -3.47 14.78 2.22
C PRO A 278 -4.42 15.02 3.40
N VAL A 279 -5.68 14.66 3.23
CA VAL A 279 -6.71 14.74 4.27
C VAL A 279 -7.50 13.44 4.31
N GLU A 280 -8.18 13.19 5.43
CA GLU A 280 -9.04 12.02 5.55
C GLU A 280 -10.13 12.01 4.46
N PRO A 281 -10.42 10.83 3.87
CA PRO A 281 -11.50 10.69 2.90
C PRO A 281 -12.84 11.17 3.46
N SER A 282 -13.49 12.09 2.74
CA SER A 282 -14.89 12.47 3.02
C SER A 282 -15.85 11.70 2.12
N ASN A 283 -17.14 12.03 2.18
CA ASN A 283 -18.15 11.44 1.31
C ASN A 283 -17.76 11.58 -0.17
N ASN A 284 -18.04 10.54 -0.96
CA ASN A 284 -17.73 10.53 -2.38
C ASN A 284 -18.48 11.65 -3.12
N LEU A 285 -17.74 12.60 -3.68
CA LEU A 285 -18.31 13.78 -4.36
C LEU A 285 -19.08 13.43 -5.63
N ASN A 286 -18.69 12.35 -6.32
CA ASN A 286 -19.37 11.89 -7.53
C ASN A 286 -18.96 10.44 -7.83
N GLU A 287 -19.85 9.50 -7.54
CA GLU A 287 -19.60 8.06 -7.68
C GLU A 287 -19.38 7.60 -9.14
N GLY A 288 -19.70 8.42 -10.14
CA GLY A 288 -19.52 8.13 -11.56
C GLY A 288 -18.16 8.50 -12.15
N LYS A 289 -17.28 9.21 -11.42
CA LYS A 289 -16.00 9.72 -11.94
C LYS A 289 -14.82 9.22 -11.10
N GLY A 290 -13.73 8.76 -11.71
CA GLY A 290 -12.56 8.27 -10.96
C GLY A 290 -11.73 9.36 -10.26
N ILE A 291 -11.75 10.57 -10.82
CA ILE A 291 -11.12 11.78 -10.26
C ILE A 291 -12.19 12.85 -10.18
N ARG A 292 -12.29 13.48 -9.00
CA ARG A 292 -13.36 14.40 -8.65
C ARG A 292 -12.74 15.66 -8.06
N ARG A 293 -13.36 16.80 -8.33
CA ARG A 293 -12.98 18.09 -7.74
C ARG A 293 -14.22 18.85 -7.31
N SER A 294 -14.18 19.43 -6.12
CA SER A 294 -15.17 20.40 -5.63
C SER A 294 -14.43 21.48 -4.87
N GLY A 295 -14.42 22.71 -5.39
CA GLY A 295 -13.59 23.80 -4.85
C GLY A 295 -12.12 23.41 -4.79
N ASP A 296 -11.59 23.38 -3.57
CA ASP A 296 -10.21 23.03 -3.24
C ASP A 296 -10.00 21.56 -2.88
N ILE A 297 -11.06 20.75 -2.89
CA ILE A 297 -10.95 19.30 -2.65
C ILE A 297 -10.74 18.54 -3.96
N ILE A 298 -9.76 17.64 -3.96
CA ILE A 298 -9.55 16.62 -5.00
C ILE A 298 -9.70 15.24 -4.38
N GLN A 299 -10.57 14.41 -4.96
CA GLN A 299 -10.72 12.99 -4.60
C GLN A 299 -10.32 12.08 -5.75
N MET A 300 -9.69 10.96 -5.40
CA MET A 300 -9.39 9.85 -6.31
C MET A 300 -10.04 8.59 -5.78
N GLY A 301 -10.50 7.73 -6.68
CA GLY A 301 -11.00 6.41 -6.30
C GLY A 301 -11.58 5.64 -7.47
N LEU A 302 -12.26 4.56 -7.14
CA LEU A 302 -13.02 3.81 -8.12
C LEU A 302 -14.39 4.44 -8.35
N THR A 303 -14.97 4.19 -9.53
CA THR A 303 -16.37 4.49 -9.83
C THR A 303 -17.27 3.42 -9.22
N LYS A 304 -18.55 3.72 -9.01
CA LYS A 304 -19.55 2.74 -8.55
C LYS A 304 -19.57 1.49 -9.43
N ASN A 305 -19.44 1.66 -10.74
CA ASN A 305 -19.47 0.54 -11.70
C ASN A 305 -18.21 -0.32 -11.62
N GLU A 306 -17.04 0.28 -11.38
CA GLU A 306 -15.80 -0.45 -11.12
C GLU A 306 -15.92 -1.27 -9.84
N ILE A 307 -16.41 -0.66 -8.75
CA ILE A 307 -16.60 -1.33 -7.45
C ILE A 307 -17.57 -2.49 -7.57
N ARG A 308 -18.74 -2.27 -8.20
CA ARG A 308 -19.71 -3.34 -8.50
C ARG A 308 -19.10 -4.48 -9.31
N SER A 309 -18.20 -4.17 -10.25
CA SER A 309 -17.53 -5.19 -11.06
C SER A 309 -16.55 -6.03 -10.23
N VAL A 310 -15.82 -5.40 -9.30
CA VAL A 310 -14.98 -6.11 -8.31
C VAL A 310 -15.84 -7.00 -7.43
N PHE A 311 -16.94 -6.47 -6.87
CA PHE A 311 -17.83 -7.23 -6.00
C PHE A 311 -18.46 -8.45 -6.71
N LYS A 312 -18.91 -8.28 -7.96
CA LYS A 312 -19.39 -9.40 -8.80
C LYS A 312 -18.31 -10.48 -9.00
N ARG A 313 -17.03 -10.10 -9.11
CA ARG A 313 -15.92 -11.06 -9.21
C ARG A 313 -15.66 -11.78 -7.89
N VAL A 314 -15.77 -11.09 -6.75
CA VAL A 314 -15.75 -11.73 -5.41
C VAL A 314 -16.85 -12.79 -5.30
N GLN A 315 -18.10 -12.42 -5.58
CA GLN A 315 -19.24 -13.34 -5.54
C GLN A 315 -19.05 -14.54 -6.48
N ARG A 316 -18.51 -14.31 -7.68
CA ARG A 316 -18.22 -15.40 -8.64
C ARG A 316 -17.14 -16.34 -8.12
N LEU A 317 -16.09 -15.82 -7.49
CA LEU A 317 -15.03 -16.65 -6.89
C LEU A 317 -15.61 -17.51 -5.76
N ILE A 318 -16.40 -16.91 -4.86
CA ILE A 318 -17.07 -17.64 -3.77
C ILE A 318 -17.96 -18.75 -4.34
N LYS A 319 -18.81 -18.45 -5.32
CA LYS A 319 -19.67 -19.46 -5.98
C LYS A 319 -18.87 -20.61 -6.60
N ARG A 320 -17.69 -20.33 -7.17
CA ARG A 320 -16.80 -21.37 -7.71
C ARG A 320 -16.23 -22.27 -6.62
N THR A 321 -15.96 -21.75 -5.43
CA THR A 321 -15.51 -22.56 -4.28
C THR A 321 -16.64 -23.44 -3.73
N GLN A 322 -17.85 -22.88 -3.57
CA GLN A 322 -19.02 -23.61 -3.07
C GLN A 322 -19.46 -24.75 -4.00
N SER A 323 -19.35 -24.54 -5.31
CA SER A 323 -19.68 -25.56 -6.32
C SER A 323 -18.55 -26.57 -6.59
N GLY A 324 -17.43 -26.50 -5.86
CA GLY A 324 -16.27 -27.39 -6.06
C GLY A 324 -15.46 -27.12 -7.33
N LYS A 325 -15.85 -26.14 -8.17
CA LYS A 325 -15.08 -25.71 -9.37
C LYS A 325 -13.72 -25.10 -9.02
N MET A 326 -13.54 -24.67 -7.78
CA MET A 326 -12.28 -24.20 -7.21
C MET A 326 -12.09 -24.89 -5.86
N LYS A 327 -10.99 -25.62 -5.67
CA LYS A 327 -10.72 -26.28 -4.39
C LYS A 327 -10.25 -25.26 -3.36
N MET A 328 -10.64 -25.45 -2.11
CA MET A 328 -10.04 -24.72 -0.98
C MET A 328 -9.00 -25.60 -0.32
N PHE A 329 -7.91 -25.01 0.18
CA PHE A 329 -6.89 -25.69 0.97
C PHE A 329 -6.57 -24.91 2.25
#